data_AF-A0A2H0MK89-F1
#
_entry.id   AF-A0A2H0MK89-F1
#
_cell.length_a   1.000
_cell.length_b   1.000
_cell.length_c   1.000
_cell.angle_alpha   90.00
_cell.angle_beta   90.00
_cell.angle_gamma   90.00
#
_symmetry.space_group_name_H-M   'P 1'
#
loop_
_entity.id
_entity.type
_entity.pdbx_description
1 polymer ?
#
loop_
_entity_poly.entity_id
_entity_poly.type
_entity_poly.pdbx_seq_one_letter_code
_entity_poly.pdbx_strand_id
1 'polypeptide(L)'
;MKRFFRNLGWVCLGIFLQFKFSVLYGIVFLENLNFHERTYFIQMHIPPSEEKVKLLQIKTTVHHSLGPDYFANIYISEDYRVLNKEPYLGAETMPGFKAYQMDMKRKYRDVLSTEDFILVPLKDDIPPTPIWVHFENLRQRLHSDSTYRISTTQQKTRLEGPEQVEAKYPQKWNM
;
A
#
# COMPACT_ATOMS: atom_id res chain seq x y z
N MET A 1 10.68 -52.87 6.54
CA MET A 1 9.51 -52.26 5.84
C MET A 1 8.50 -51.57 6.76
N LYS A 2 7.96 -52.19 7.83
CA LYS A 2 6.91 -51.57 8.68
C LYS A 2 7.27 -50.19 9.29
N ARG A 3 8.52 -49.96 9.73
CA ARG A 3 8.96 -48.65 10.25
C ARG A 3 9.02 -47.56 9.17
N PHE A 4 9.37 -47.92 7.93
CA PHE A 4 9.44 -46.98 6.82
C PHE A 4 8.05 -46.46 6.43
N PHE A 5 7.08 -47.36 6.25
CA PHE A 5 5.69 -46.97 5.95
C PHE A 5 5.04 -46.15 7.08
N ARG A 6 5.37 -46.44 8.34
CA ARG A 6 4.91 -45.64 9.48
C ARG A 6 5.46 -44.20 9.43
N ASN A 7 6.76 -44.04 9.18
CA ASN A 7 7.37 -42.72 9.10
C ASN A 7 6.88 -41.94 7.87
N LEU A 8 6.73 -42.61 6.72
CA LEU A 8 6.17 -42.02 5.52
C LEU A 8 4.72 -41.55 5.74
N GLY A 9 3.90 -42.35 6.45
CA GLY A 9 2.55 -41.98 6.83
C GLY A 9 2.48 -40.70 7.68
N TRP A 10 3.38 -40.53 8.65
CA TRP A 10 3.46 -39.30 9.45
C TRP A 10 3.89 -38.08 8.63
N VAL A 11 4.83 -38.25 7.68
CA VAL A 11 5.25 -37.17 6.77
C VAL A 11 4.11 -36.77 5.84
N CYS A 12 3.43 -37.74 5.23
CA CYS A 12 2.27 -37.47 4.36
C CYS A 12 1.11 -36.81 5.13
N LEU A 13 0.86 -37.23 6.38
CA LEU A 13 -0.15 -36.62 7.25
C LEU A 13 0.22 -35.16 7.59
N GLY A 14 1.48 -34.89 7.90
CA GLY A 14 1.97 -33.53 8.16
C GLY A 14 1.80 -32.61 6.94
N ILE A 15 2.17 -33.10 5.76
CA ILE A 15 1.99 -32.39 4.49
C ILE A 15 0.50 -32.13 4.21
N PHE A 16 -0.34 -33.15 4.39
CA PHE A 16 -1.79 -33.04 4.17
C PHE A 16 -2.45 -32.03 5.11
N LEU A 17 -2.10 -32.06 6.40
CA LEU A 17 -2.55 -31.07 7.37
C LEU A 17 -2.10 -29.67 6.96
N GLN A 18 -0.83 -29.48 6.60
CA GLN A 18 -0.29 -28.19 6.16
C GLN A 18 -1.05 -27.63 4.94
N PHE A 19 -1.37 -28.46 3.94
CA PHE A 19 -2.19 -28.04 2.81
C PHE A 19 -3.62 -27.65 3.20
N LYS A 20 -4.28 -28.41 4.09
CA LYS A 20 -5.64 -28.09 4.55
C LYS A 20 -5.69 -26.79 5.34
N PHE A 21 -4.71 -26.53 6.19
CA PHE A 21 -4.62 -25.25 6.91
C PHE A 21 -4.36 -24.08 5.97
N SER A 22 -3.56 -24.26 4.90
CA SER A 22 -3.37 -23.24 3.87
C SER A 22 -4.65 -22.92 3.10
N VAL A 23 -5.45 -23.94 2.74
CA VAL A 23 -6.74 -23.74 2.05
C VAL A 23 -7.75 -23.08 2.98
N LEU A 24 -7.84 -23.51 4.25
CA LEU A 24 -8.72 -22.90 5.24
C LEU A 24 -8.32 -21.43 5.48
N TYR A 25 -7.03 -21.12 5.54
CA TYR A 25 -6.53 -19.74 5.62
C TYR A 25 -6.96 -18.92 4.39
N GLY A 26 -6.86 -19.49 3.19
CA GLY A 26 -7.35 -18.87 1.96
C GLY A 26 -8.86 -18.59 1.99
N ILE A 27 -9.66 -19.53 2.49
CA ILE A 27 -11.12 -19.37 2.64
C ILE A 27 -11.45 -18.28 3.67
N VAL A 28 -10.83 -18.30 4.85
CA VAL A 28 -11.02 -17.27 5.88
C VAL A 28 -10.53 -15.91 5.39
N PHE A 29 -9.48 -15.86 4.57
CA PHE A 29 -9.01 -14.63 3.95
C PHE A 29 -10.00 -14.11 2.90
N LEU A 30 -10.54 -14.98 2.04
CA LEU A 30 -11.60 -14.64 1.09
C LEU A 30 -12.89 -14.21 1.78
N GLU A 31 -13.25 -14.87 2.88
CA GLU A 31 -14.39 -14.51 3.72
C GLU A 31 -14.13 -13.15 4.37
N ASN A 32 -12.95 -12.93 4.94
CA ASN A 32 -12.59 -11.65 5.54
C ASN A 32 -12.54 -10.52 4.50
N LEU A 33 -12.05 -10.83 3.29
CA LEU A 33 -12.11 -9.93 2.15
C LEU A 33 -13.57 -9.61 1.77
N ASN A 34 -14.52 -10.53 1.94
CA ASN A 34 -15.89 -10.36 1.43
C ASN A 34 -16.94 -9.90 2.46
N PHE A 35 -16.71 -10.10 3.77
CA PHE A 35 -17.75 -9.92 4.80
C PHE A 35 -17.44 -8.83 5.85
N HIS A 36 -16.29 -8.16 5.77
CA HIS A 36 -15.98 -7.05 6.69
C HIS A 36 -15.83 -5.73 5.97
N GLU A 37 -16.41 -4.69 6.56
CA GLU A 37 -16.13 -3.31 6.18
C GLU A 37 -14.65 -3.02 6.38
N ARG A 38 -14.03 -2.43 5.35
CA ARG A 38 -12.64 -1.98 5.42
C ARG A 38 -12.58 -0.48 5.46
N THR A 39 -11.66 0.00 6.27
CA THR A 39 -11.35 1.41 6.38
C THR A 39 -9.91 1.61 5.95
N TYR A 40 -9.73 2.45 4.93
CA TYR A 40 -8.43 2.86 4.44
C TYR A 40 -8.12 4.22 5.03
N PHE A 41 -6.96 4.33 5.65
CA PHE A 41 -6.42 5.58 6.16
C PHE A 41 -5.14 5.94 5.43
N ILE A 42 -5.04 7.21 5.08
CA ILE A 42 -3.83 7.80 4.52
C ILE A 42 -3.53 9.04 5.35
N GLN A 43 -2.29 9.13 5.82
CA GLN A 43 -1.74 10.31 6.47
C GLN A 43 -0.49 10.71 5.69
N MET A 44 -0.43 11.96 5.24
CA MET A 44 0.74 12.50 4.57
C MET A 44 1.19 13.78 5.26
N HIS A 45 2.50 13.93 5.45
CA HIS A 45 3.08 15.09 6.09
C HIS A 45 4.39 15.51 5.40
N ILE A 46 4.57 16.82 5.24
CA ILE A 46 5.86 17.40 4.86
C ILE A 46 6.27 18.35 6.00
N PRO A 47 7.36 18.06 6.74
CA PRO A 47 7.84 18.97 7.76
C PRO A 47 8.35 20.26 7.11
N PRO A 48 8.19 21.41 7.78
CA PRO A 48 8.67 22.69 7.25
C PRO A 48 10.20 22.65 7.15
N SER A 49 10.72 22.96 5.97
CA SER A 49 12.15 23.09 5.69
C SER A 49 12.37 24.21 4.67
N GLU A 50 13.50 24.92 4.79
CA GLU A 50 13.93 25.92 3.81
C GLU A 50 14.72 25.29 2.65
N GLU A 51 15.15 24.04 2.79
CA GLU A 51 15.96 23.35 1.79
C GLU A 51 15.13 22.96 0.55
N LYS A 52 15.78 22.86 -0.62
CA LYS A 52 15.13 22.36 -1.84
C LYS A 52 14.71 20.89 -1.73
N VAL A 53 15.39 20.13 -0.87
CA VAL A 53 15.08 18.73 -0.57
C VAL A 53 13.97 18.68 0.47
N LYS A 54 12.94 17.87 0.21
CA LYS A 54 11.76 17.75 1.08
C LYS A 54 11.52 16.31 1.48
N LEU A 55 11.17 16.11 2.74
CA LEU A 55 10.78 14.81 3.26
C LEU A 55 9.25 14.69 3.18
N LEU A 56 8.74 13.80 2.34
CA LEU A 56 7.32 13.45 2.31
C LEU A 56 7.12 12.17 3.10
N GLN A 57 6.51 12.28 4.27
CA GLN A 57 6.20 11.14 5.12
C GLN A 57 4.80 10.63 4.74
N ILE A 58 4.70 9.36 4.39
CA ILE A 58 3.42 8.74 4.04
C ILE A 58 3.19 7.56 4.98
N LYS A 59 2.01 7.54 5.58
CA LYS A 59 1.53 6.42 6.36
C LYS A 59 0.20 5.94 5.81
N THR A 60 0.15 4.65 5.50
CA THR A 60 -1.03 3.97 4.99
C THR A 60 -1.48 2.92 5.99
N THR A 61 -2.79 2.77 6.18
CA THR A 61 -3.36 1.76 7.08
C THR A 61 -4.65 1.22 6.49
N VAL A 62 -4.79 -0.10 6.48
CA VAL A 62 -6.02 -0.81 6.15
C VAL A 62 -6.48 -1.54 7.40
N HIS A 63 -7.61 -1.12 7.97
CA HIS A 63 -8.20 -1.81 9.11
C HIS A 63 -8.93 -3.07 8.68
N HIS A 64 -9.01 -4.01 9.63
CA HIS A 64 -9.78 -5.25 9.50
C HIS A 64 -9.38 -6.08 8.28
N SER A 65 -8.07 -6.24 8.08
CA SER A 65 -7.51 -6.96 6.95
C SER A 65 -6.66 -8.15 7.41
N LEU A 66 -6.96 -9.34 6.87
CA LEU A 66 -6.30 -10.59 7.22
C LEU A 66 -5.47 -11.20 6.07
N GLY A 67 -4.65 -10.41 5.37
CA GLY A 67 -3.82 -10.93 4.26
C GLY A 67 -2.32 -10.60 4.40
N PRO A 68 -1.41 -11.51 3.99
CA PRO A 68 0.02 -11.26 3.96
C PRO A 68 0.49 -10.41 2.76
N ASP A 69 -0.37 -10.11 1.77
CA ASP A 69 0.05 -9.57 0.47
C ASP A 69 -0.53 -8.17 0.14
N TYR A 70 -0.54 -7.27 1.13
CA TYR A 70 -0.96 -5.88 0.90
C TYR A 70 0.23 -4.99 0.58
N PHE A 71 0.06 -4.13 -0.42
CA PHE A 71 1.00 -3.07 -0.74
C PHE A 71 0.24 -1.83 -1.20
N ALA A 72 0.87 -0.67 -1.05
CA ALA A 72 0.33 0.59 -1.54
C ALA A 72 1.26 1.16 -2.61
N ASN A 73 0.77 1.38 -3.82
CA ASN A 73 1.51 2.08 -4.86
C ASN A 73 1.23 3.58 -4.73
N ILE A 74 2.30 4.34 -4.48
CA ILE A 74 2.27 5.80 -4.40
C ILE A 74 2.70 6.35 -5.75
N TYR A 75 1.87 7.16 -6.37
CA TYR A 75 2.18 7.81 -7.63
C TYR A 75 2.50 9.28 -7.38
N ILE A 76 3.72 9.65 -7.73
CA ILE A 76 4.22 11.02 -7.60
C ILE A 76 4.49 11.56 -8.99
N SER A 77 4.14 12.83 -9.23
CA SER A 77 4.40 13.48 -10.53
C SER A 77 5.86 13.36 -10.94
N GLU A 78 6.11 13.15 -12.24
CA GLU A 78 7.46 13.13 -12.83
C GLU A 78 8.22 14.44 -12.65
N ASP A 79 7.54 15.52 -12.30
CA ASP A 79 8.14 16.81 -11.94
C ASP A 79 8.95 16.75 -10.61
N TYR A 80 8.81 15.67 -9.85
CA TYR A 80 9.60 15.40 -8.65
C TYR A 80 10.51 14.20 -8.84
N ARG A 81 11.77 14.34 -8.40
CA ARG A 81 12.70 13.23 -8.27
C ARG A 81 12.67 12.70 -6.84
N VAL A 82 12.40 11.40 -6.69
CA VAL A 82 12.58 10.68 -5.43
C VAL A 82 14.03 10.19 -5.36
N LEU A 83 14.73 10.48 -4.26
CA LEU A 83 16.16 10.14 -4.12
C LEU A 83 16.42 8.79 -3.43
N ASN A 84 15.52 8.36 -2.56
CA ASN A 84 15.74 7.22 -1.68
C ASN A 84 15.01 5.93 -2.12
N LYS A 85 14.31 5.97 -3.24
CA LYS A 85 13.55 4.82 -3.76
C LYS A 85 13.45 4.88 -5.28
N GLU A 86 13.63 3.72 -5.91
CA GLU A 86 13.47 3.58 -7.36
C GLU A 86 12.00 3.37 -7.74
N PRO A 87 11.56 3.84 -8.92
CA PRO A 87 10.22 3.59 -9.41
C PRO A 87 9.92 2.09 -9.57
N TYR A 88 8.74 1.68 -9.13
CA TYR A 88 8.28 0.30 -9.25
C TYR A 88 7.67 0.04 -10.63
N LEU A 89 8.37 -0.76 -11.45
CA LEU A 89 7.96 -1.09 -12.82
C LEU A 89 6.77 -2.06 -12.90
N GLY A 90 6.44 -2.75 -11.80
CA GLY A 90 5.33 -3.71 -11.76
C GLY A 90 3.96 -3.07 -11.51
N ALA A 91 3.89 -1.77 -11.29
CA ALA A 91 2.63 -1.03 -11.13
C ALA A 91 2.02 -0.65 -12.49
N GLU A 92 0.73 -0.31 -12.48
CA GLU A 92 0.07 0.31 -13.64
C GLU A 92 0.82 1.60 -14.04
N THR A 93 1.17 1.72 -15.31
CA THR A 93 1.81 2.92 -15.85
C THR A 93 0.79 4.06 -15.97
N MET A 94 1.01 5.16 -15.24
CA MET A 94 0.18 6.35 -15.30
C MET A 94 0.97 7.50 -15.95
N PRO A 95 0.53 8.05 -17.09
CA PRO A 95 1.26 9.13 -17.77
C PRO A 95 1.49 10.34 -16.86
N GLY A 96 2.74 10.81 -16.80
CA GLY A 96 3.15 11.93 -15.95
C GLY A 96 3.39 11.58 -14.47
N PHE A 97 3.32 10.31 -14.10
CA PHE A 97 3.58 9.83 -12.74
C PHE A 97 4.55 8.66 -12.70
N LYS A 98 5.34 8.61 -11.63
CA LYS A 98 6.15 7.45 -11.25
C LYS A 98 5.54 6.76 -10.04
N ALA A 99 5.39 5.44 -10.13
CA ALA A 99 4.88 4.62 -9.06
C ALA A 99 6.01 4.20 -8.11
N TYR A 100 5.75 4.19 -6.81
CA TYR A 100 6.65 3.69 -5.78
C TYR A 100 5.86 2.77 -4.85
N GLN A 101 6.28 1.51 -4.76
CA GLN A 101 5.58 0.50 -3.98
C GLN A 101 5.96 0.58 -2.51
N MET A 102 4.99 0.73 -1.61
CA MET A 102 5.15 0.62 -0.17
C MET A 102 4.68 -0.77 0.30
N ASP A 103 5.59 -1.53 0.91
CA ASP A 103 5.25 -2.83 1.48
C ASP A 103 4.48 -2.62 2.78
N MET A 104 3.28 -3.21 2.87
CA MET A 104 2.46 -3.09 4.08
C MET A 104 2.62 -4.34 4.95
N LYS A 105 2.83 -4.11 6.25
CA LYS A 105 3.01 -5.18 7.21
C LYS A 105 1.79 -5.32 8.10
N ARG A 106 1.38 -6.56 8.34
CA ARG A 106 0.31 -6.87 9.26
C ARG A 106 0.72 -6.55 10.70
N LYS A 107 -0.15 -5.84 11.41
CA LYS A 107 -0.07 -5.60 12.85
C LYS A 107 -1.43 -5.92 13.46
N TYR A 108 -1.54 -7.08 14.10
CA TYR A 108 -2.79 -7.59 14.70
C TYR A 108 -3.92 -7.77 13.66
N ARG A 109 -4.90 -6.86 13.63
CA ARG A 109 -6.06 -6.85 12.72
C ARG A 109 -5.91 -5.87 11.56
N ASP A 110 -4.86 -5.07 11.57
CA ASP A 110 -4.63 -4.01 10.60
C ASP A 110 -3.39 -4.33 9.78
N VAL A 111 -3.30 -3.72 8.61
CA VAL A 111 -2.13 -3.76 7.75
C VAL A 111 -1.69 -2.33 7.53
N LEU A 112 -0.42 -2.03 7.82
CA LEU A 112 0.07 -0.65 7.78
C LEU A 112 1.48 -0.56 7.20
N SER A 113 1.77 0.58 6.61
CA SER A 113 3.11 0.95 6.16
C SER A 113 3.39 2.40 6.51
N THR A 114 4.66 2.71 6.72
CA THR A 114 5.14 4.07 6.93
C THR A 114 6.46 4.17 6.22
N GLU A 115 6.55 5.09 5.27
CA GLU A 115 7.77 5.35 4.52
C GLU A 115 7.95 6.85 4.34
N ASP A 116 9.21 7.26 4.32
CA ASP A 116 9.62 8.61 4.00
C ASP A 116 10.13 8.65 2.56
N PHE A 117 9.70 9.64 1.78
CA PHE A 117 10.16 9.90 0.41
C PHE A 117 10.94 11.19 0.37
N ILE A 118 12.17 11.14 -0.13
CA ILE A 118 13.01 12.33 -0.28
C ILE A 118 12.75 12.92 -1.67
N LEU A 119 12.01 14.02 -1.71
CA LEU A 119 11.58 14.70 -2.93
C LEU A 119 12.50 15.88 -3.28
N VAL A 120 12.84 15.97 -4.57
CA VAL A 120 13.51 17.13 -5.15
C VAL A 120 12.67 17.64 -6.33
N PRO A 121 12.16 18.88 -6.29
CA PRO A 121 11.45 19.45 -7.42
C PRO A 121 12.43 19.71 -8.58
N LEU A 122 12.04 19.28 -9.79
CA LEU A 122 12.84 19.45 -11.01
C LEU A 122 12.62 20.83 -11.67
N LYS A 123 11.51 21.50 -11.35
CA LYS A 123 11.15 22.84 -11.80
C LYS A 123 11.00 23.76 -10.58
N ASP A 124 11.20 25.06 -10.78
CA ASP A 124 11.05 26.05 -9.70
C ASP A 124 9.59 26.23 -9.27
N ASP A 125 8.68 26.15 -10.24
CA ASP A 125 7.24 26.19 -10.02
C ASP A 125 6.58 24.95 -10.62
N ILE A 126 5.85 24.21 -9.77
CA ILE A 126 5.09 23.01 -10.12
C ILE A 126 3.65 23.24 -9.63
N PRO A 127 2.65 23.23 -10.52
CA PRO A 127 1.27 23.43 -10.13
C PRO A 127 0.80 22.32 -9.17
N PRO A 128 -0.28 22.52 -8.40
CA PRO A 128 -0.86 21.48 -7.56
C PRO A 128 -1.21 20.23 -8.36
N THR A 129 -0.51 19.13 -8.06
CA THR A 129 -0.70 17.82 -8.70
C THR A 129 -1.09 16.79 -7.64
N PRO A 130 -2.03 15.88 -7.93
CA PRO A 130 -2.44 14.86 -6.96
C PRO A 130 -1.30 13.87 -6.70
N ILE A 131 -1.22 13.38 -5.47
CA ILE A 131 -0.47 12.16 -5.12
C ILE A 131 -1.49 11.03 -5.13
N TRP A 132 -1.36 10.07 -6.04
CA TRP A 132 -2.27 8.93 -6.04
C TRP A 132 -1.78 7.85 -5.09
N VAL A 133 -2.71 7.26 -4.34
CA VAL A 133 -2.44 6.12 -3.47
C VAL A 133 -3.34 4.98 -3.89
N HIS A 134 -2.76 3.94 -4.47
CA HIS A 134 -3.48 2.73 -4.83
C HIS A 134 -3.19 1.64 -3.80
N PHE A 135 -4.23 1.23 -3.07
CA PHE A 135 -4.16 0.06 -2.20
C PHE A 135 -4.43 -1.18 -3.04
N GLU A 136 -3.48 -2.11 -3.03
CA GLU A 136 -3.52 -3.31 -3.84
C GLU A 136 -3.29 -4.56 -2.98
N ASN A 137 -3.90 -5.66 -3.41
CA ASN A 137 -3.64 -6.98 -2.86
C ASN A 137 -3.51 -7.96 -4.02
N LEU A 138 -2.39 -8.68 -4.07
CA LEU A 138 -2.01 -9.58 -5.17
C LEU A 138 -2.06 -8.90 -6.55
N ARG A 139 -3.20 -8.95 -7.24
CA ARG A 139 -3.43 -8.35 -8.58
C ARG A 139 -4.69 -7.48 -8.63
N GLN A 140 -5.31 -7.20 -7.50
CA GLN A 140 -6.55 -6.45 -7.42
C GLN A 140 -6.31 -5.09 -6.76
N ARG A 141 -6.78 -4.03 -7.42
CA ARG A 141 -6.94 -2.71 -6.81
C ARG A 141 -8.15 -2.72 -5.89
N LEU A 142 -7.92 -2.40 -4.63
CA LEU A 142 -8.93 -2.37 -3.58
C LEU A 142 -9.49 -0.97 -3.35
N HIS A 143 -8.62 0.04 -3.43
CA HIS A 143 -8.97 1.44 -3.25
C HIS A 143 -7.95 2.33 -3.99
N SER A 144 -8.41 3.49 -4.45
CA SER A 144 -7.58 4.56 -5.02
C SER A 144 -7.99 5.88 -4.38
N ASP A 145 -7.01 6.63 -3.90
CA ASP A 145 -7.18 7.99 -3.38
C ASP A 145 -6.32 8.97 -4.18
N SER A 146 -6.79 10.22 -4.26
CA SER A 146 -6.08 11.36 -4.88
C SER A 146 -6.30 12.66 -4.09
N THR A 147 -6.65 12.53 -2.80
CA THR A 147 -7.07 13.67 -1.99
C THR A 147 -5.91 14.63 -1.73
N TYR A 148 -4.71 14.08 -1.51
CA TYR A 148 -3.51 14.89 -1.29
C TYR A 148 -2.98 15.47 -2.60
N ARG A 149 -2.58 16.75 -2.56
CA ARG A 149 -1.95 17.44 -3.68
C ARG A 149 -0.62 18.03 -3.25
N ILE A 150 0.37 17.92 -4.13
CA ILE A 150 1.69 18.50 -3.94
C ILE A 150 1.93 19.60 -4.98
N SER A 151 2.45 20.72 -4.52
CA SER A 151 2.82 21.86 -5.35
C SER A 151 4.18 22.39 -4.91
N THR A 152 4.88 23.08 -5.81
CA THR A 152 6.09 23.83 -5.48
C THR A 152 5.95 25.22 -6.07
N THR A 153 6.20 26.26 -5.25
CA THR A 153 6.21 27.64 -5.72
C THR A 153 7.41 28.34 -5.12
N GLN A 154 8.25 28.98 -5.94
CA GLN A 154 9.48 29.63 -5.48
C GLN A 154 10.33 28.69 -4.60
N GLN A 155 10.51 27.44 -5.02
CA GLN A 155 11.26 26.40 -4.31
C GLN A 155 10.66 25.97 -2.95
N LYS A 156 9.46 26.46 -2.60
CA LYS A 156 8.71 26.01 -1.42
C LYS A 156 7.68 24.97 -1.84
N THR A 157 7.99 23.71 -1.57
CA THR A 157 7.03 22.61 -1.74
C THR A 157 6.03 22.60 -0.62
N ARG A 158 4.75 22.42 -0.97
CA ARG A 158 3.62 22.35 -0.04
C ARG A 158 2.78 21.12 -0.34
N LEU A 159 2.21 20.56 0.72
CA LEU A 159 1.24 19.49 0.66
C LEU A 159 -0.12 20.05 1.08
N GLU A 160 -1.10 19.90 0.22
CA GLU A 160 -2.50 20.25 0.46
C GLU A 160 -3.30 18.97 0.68
N GLY A 161 -4.09 18.92 1.75
CA GLY A 161 -4.91 17.76 2.11
C GLY A 161 -5.31 17.80 3.59
N PRO A 162 -6.23 16.92 4.03
CA PRO A 162 -6.58 16.79 5.44
C PRO A 162 -5.42 16.15 6.22
N GLU A 163 -5.46 16.25 7.56
CA GLU A 163 -4.49 15.56 8.43
C GLU A 163 -4.53 14.03 8.22
N GLN A 164 -5.72 13.50 7.97
CA GLN A 164 -5.97 12.10 7.67
C GLN A 164 -7.13 11.99 6.68
N VAL A 165 -6.94 11.19 5.63
CA VAL A 165 -8.02 10.75 4.75
C VAL A 165 -8.55 9.43 5.27
N GLU A 166 -9.87 9.31 5.31
CA GLU A 166 -10.57 8.07 5.66
C GLU A 166 -11.52 7.69 4.54
N ALA A 167 -11.36 6.48 4.01
CA ALA A 167 -12.30 5.90 3.08
C ALA A 167 -12.88 4.61 3.68
N LYS A 168 -14.18 4.63 3.97
CA LYS A 168 -14.94 3.44 4.36
C LYS A 168 -15.64 2.88 3.13
N TYR A 169 -15.38 1.61 2.84
CA TYR A 169 -16.10 0.91 1.79
C TYR A 169 -17.00 -0.14 2.42
N PRO A 170 -18.34 0.00 2.31
CA PRO A 170 -19.19 -1.18 2.35
C PRO A 170 -18.96 -1.96 1.06
N GLN A 171 -18.81 -3.27 1.12
CA GLN A 171 -18.79 -4.08 -0.08
C GLN A 171 -20.25 -4.27 -0.54
N LYS A 172 -20.71 -3.44 -1.49
CA LYS A 172 -21.97 -3.70 -2.19
C LYS A 172 -21.77 -4.92 -3.07
N TRP A 173 -22.42 -6.01 -2.69
CA TRP A 173 -22.73 -7.13 -3.57
C TRP A 173 -23.66 -6.59 -4.67
N ASN A 174 -23.12 -6.17 -5.81
CA ASN A 174 -23.93 -6.18 -7.02
C ASN A 174 -24.00 -7.65 -7.45
N MET A 175 -25.10 -8.31 -7.08
CA MET A 175 -25.61 -9.48 -7.80
C MET A 175 -25.89 -9.09 -9.25
#